data_AF-A0A2I1HXE4-F1
#
_entry.id   AF-A0A2I1HXE4-F1
#
_cell.length_a   1.000
_cell.length_b   1.000
_cell.length_c   1.000
_cell.angle_alpha   90.00
_cell.angle_beta   90.00
_cell.angle_gamma   90.00
#
_symmetry.space_group_name_H-M   'P 1'
#
loop_
_entity.id
_entity.type
_entity.pdbx_description
1 polymer ?
#
loop_
_entity_poly.entity_id
_entity_poly.type
_entity_poly.pdbx_seq_one_letter_code
_entity_poly.pdbx_strand_id
1 'polypeptide(L)'
;MPKRKRNYKNVSVYTRCNEYEDIFRVDDKVLFCNYCNVSVEWRQKSTVDNHCNSQKHISNMESHEEQNKAQQLTLASTQVAADLKKQVIEDLIEAFAIADIPLEKVNSLLPFFKKHVKNG
;
A
#
# COMPACT_ATOMS: atom_id res chain seq x y z
N MET A 1 50.01 22.18 7.52
CA MET A 1 48.64 22.71 7.68
C MET A 1 47.95 21.98 8.83
N PRO A 2 47.44 22.67 9.87
CA PRO A 2 46.78 22.00 10.98
C PRO A 2 45.40 21.50 10.56
N LYS A 3 45.14 20.20 10.72
CA LYS A 3 43.83 19.59 10.42
C LYS A 3 42.80 20.14 11.40
N ARG A 4 41.82 20.90 10.89
CA ARG A 4 40.65 21.39 11.65
C ARG A 4 39.97 20.20 12.33
N LYS A 5 40.00 20.15 13.67
CA LYS A 5 39.17 19.24 14.47
C LYS A 5 37.70 19.65 14.28
N ARG A 6 36.93 18.85 13.54
CA ARG A 6 35.48 19.03 13.40
C ARG A 6 34.82 18.61 14.71
N ASN A 7 34.15 19.55 15.37
CA ASN A 7 33.29 19.29 16.52
C ASN A 7 32.07 18.48 16.04
N TYR A 8 32.10 17.16 16.22
CA TYR A 8 30.91 16.33 16.00
C TYR A 8 29.99 16.54 17.21
N LYS A 9 28.86 17.22 17.00
CA LYS A 9 27.69 17.02 17.87
C LYS A 9 27.41 15.51 17.90
N ASN A 10 27.10 14.94 19.05
CA ASN A 10 26.78 13.52 19.19
C ASN A 10 25.52 13.19 18.39
N VAL A 11 25.67 12.92 17.09
CA VAL A 11 24.59 12.50 16.21
C VAL A 11 24.36 11.02 16.49
N SER A 12 23.11 10.63 16.74
CA SER A 12 22.71 9.23 16.86
C SER A 12 22.07 8.74 15.56
N VAL A 13 21.92 7.42 15.42
CA VAL A 13 21.16 6.83 14.30
C VAL A 13 19.72 7.34 14.25
N TYR A 14 19.09 7.54 15.40
CA TYR A 14 17.74 8.08 15.52
C TYR A 14 17.68 9.55 15.09
N THR A 15 18.70 10.34 15.42
CA THR A 15 18.81 11.72 14.94
C THR A 15 18.84 11.77 13.42
N ARG A 16 19.58 10.85 12.77
CA ARG A 16 19.60 10.76 11.31
C ARG A 16 18.29 10.25 10.74
N CYS A 17 17.66 9.25 11.35
CA CYS A 17 16.34 8.79 10.91
C CYS A 17 15.31 9.92 10.91
N ASN A 18 15.30 10.75 11.96
CA ASN A 18 14.35 11.86 12.08
C ASN A 18 14.66 13.05 11.15
N GLU A 19 15.89 13.19 10.65
CA GLU A 19 16.22 14.23 9.66
C GLU A 19 15.65 13.93 8.27
N TYR A 20 15.32 12.67 7.99
CA TYR A 20 14.84 12.19 6.70
C TYR A 20 13.57 11.35 6.92
N GLU A 21 12.50 12.05 7.30
CA GLU A 21 11.19 11.48 7.60
C GLU A 21 10.70 10.59 6.44
N ASP A 22 10.06 9.46 6.79
CA ASP A 22 9.53 8.43 5.89
C ASP A 22 10.54 7.69 4.98
N ILE A 23 11.78 8.16 4.88
CA ILE A 23 12.81 7.55 4.02
C ILE A 23 13.52 6.38 4.71
N PHE A 24 13.80 6.53 6.00
CA PHE A 24 14.55 5.54 6.76
C PHE A 24 13.76 4.98 7.94
N ARG A 25 14.19 3.79 8.39
CA ARG A 25 13.82 3.19 9.66
C ARG A 25 15.07 2.75 10.40
N VAL A 26 14.99 2.67 11.72
CA VAL A 26 16.07 2.11 12.54
C VAL A 26 15.69 0.70 12.96
N ASP A 27 16.57 -0.25 12.68
CA ASP A 27 16.45 -1.64 13.14
C ASP A 27 17.79 -2.07 13.75
N ASP A 28 17.77 -2.56 14.99
CA ASP A 28 18.98 -2.92 15.76
C ASP A 28 20.13 -1.91 15.70
N LYS A 29 19.80 -0.60 15.79
CA LYS A 29 20.75 0.54 15.69
C LYS A 29 21.41 0.71 14.31
N VAL A 30 20.89 0.03 13.28
CA VAL A 30 21.26 0.19 11.88
C VAL A 30 20.19 1.04 11.18
N LEU A 31 20.64 1.97 10.32
CA LEU A 31 19.74 2.79 9.51
C LEU A 31 19.41 2.04 8.21
N PHE A 32 18.15 1.73 7.97
CA PHE A 32 17.67 1.06 6.76
C PHE A 32 16.84 2.01 5.91
N CYS A 33 17.06 2.01 4.60
CA CYS A 33 16.19 2.71 3.67
C CYS A 33 14.91 1.91 3.41
N ASN A 34 13.74 2.56 3.49
CA ASN A 34 12.44 1.93 3.23
C ASN A 34 12.27 1.52 1.77
N TYR A 35 12.74 2.35 0.83
CA TYR A 35 12.59 2.13 -0.61
C TYR A 35 13.66 1.21 -1.22
N CYS A 36 14.89 1.30 -0.72
CA CYS A 36 16.01 0.49 -1.23
C CYS A 36 16.17 -0.85 -0.51
N ASN A 37 15.57 -0.99 0.68
CA ASN A 37 15.73 -2.12 1.59
C ASN A 37 17.19 -2.52 1.85
N VAL A 38 18.06 -1.51 2.02
CA VAL A 38 19.49 -1.69 2.33
C VAL A 38 19.88 -0.86 3.54
N SER A 39 20.90 -1.31 4.26
CA SER A 39 21.53 -0.54 5.33
C SER A 39 22.34 0.62 4.77
N VAL A 40 22.26 1.79 5.40
CA VAL A 40 22.99 3.01 5.03
C VAL A 40 23.85 3.47 6.21
N GLU A 41 25.12 3.78 5.95
CA GLU A 41 26.01 4.34 6.97
C GLU A 41 25.56 5.76 7.35
N TRP A 42 25.15 5.93 8.60
CA TRP A 42 24.49 7.14 9.09
C TRP A 42 25.45 8.17 9.70
N ARG A 43 26.69 7.78 10.03
CA ARG A 43 27.65 8.67 10.71
C ARG A 43 28.04 9.88 9.87
N GLN A 44 28.06 9.72 8.55
CA GLN A 44 28.40 10.80 7.62
C GLN A 44 27.14 11.25 6.88
N LYS A 45 26.75 12.51 7.10
CA LYS A 45 25.57 13.09 6.43
C LYS A 45 25.68 12.99 4.90
N SER A 46 26.86 13.25 4.35
CA SER A 46 27.12 13.13 2.90
C SER A 46 26.83 11.73 2.36
N THR A 47 27.05 10.67 3.14
CA THR A 47 26.73 9.30 2.70
C THR A 47 25.22 9.08 2.62
N VAL A 48 24.47 9.60 3.59
CA VAL A 48 23.01 9.57 3.60
C VAL A 48 22.45 10.41 2.45
N ASP A 49 22.96 11.64 2.27
CA ASP A 49 22.57 12.52 1.16
C ASP A 49 22.86 11.88 -0.20
N ASN A 50 24.04 11.28 -0.38
CA ASN A 50 24.40 10.60 -1.62
C ASN A 50 23.51 9.38 -1.89
N HIS A 51 23.08 8.67 -0.84
CA HIS A 51 22.11 7.58 -0.98
C HIS A 51 20.77 8.12 -1.50
N CYS A 52 20.21 9.14 -0.85
CA CYS A 52 18.92 9.73 -1.23
C CYS A 52 18.96 10.33 -2.64
N ASN A 53 20.08 10.93 -3.05
CA ASN A 53 20.25 11.52 -4.38
C ASN A 53 20.65 10.50 -5.46
N SER A 54 20.83 9.23 -5.09
CA SER A 54 21.20 8.20 -6.06
C SER A 54 20.04 7.89 -6.99
N GLN A 55 20.32 7.66 -8.28
CA GLN A 55 19.31 7.29 -9.27
C GLN A 55 18.53 6.03 -8.87
N LYS A 56 19.21 5.09 -8.21
CA LYS A 56 18.58 3.87 -7.68
C LYS A 56 17.51 4.20 -6.64
N HIS A 57 17.79 5.13 -5.73
CA HIS A 57 16.84 5.52 -4.70
C HIS A 57 15.62 6.21 -5.30
N ILE A 58 15.85 7.19 -6.18
CA ILE A 58 14.79 7.95 -6.86
C ILE A 58 13.85 6.99 -7.63
N SER A 59 14.42 6.10 -8.44
CA SER A 59 13.63 5.13 -9.22
C SER A 59 12.83 4.17 -8.33
N ASN A 60 13.41 3.74 -7.19
CA ASN A 60 12.69 2.89 -6.23
C ASN A 60 11.55 3.64 -5.54
N MET A 61 11.72 4.92 -5.22
CA MET A 61 10.65 5.75 -4.64
C MET A 61 9.47 5.87 -5.61
N GLU A 62 9.75 6.24 -6.86
CA GLU A 62 8.72 6.37 -7.91
C GLU A 62 7.95 5.05 -8.11
N SER A 63 8.67 3.94 -8.19
CA SER A 63 8.07 2.61 -8.32
C SER A 63 7.16 2.26 -7.14
N HIS A 64 7.54 2.66 -5.92
CA HIS A 64 6.78 2.37 -4.71
C HIS A 64 5.49 3.21 -4.63
N GLU A 65 5.52 4.46 -5.10
CA GLU A 65 4.32 5.30 -5.21
C GLU A 65 3.33 4.75 -6.24
N GLU A 66 3.83 4.34 -7.41
CA GLU A 66 3.00 3.71 -8.45
C GLU A 66 2.34 2.42 -7.95
N GLN A 67 3.10 1.56 -7.27
CA GLN A 67 2.58 0.33 -6.68
C GLN A 67 1.52 0.61 -5.60
N ASN A 68 1.76 1.57 -4.70
CA ASN A 68 0.77 1.92 -3.68
C ASN A 68 -0.53 2.44 -4.30
N LYS A 69 -0.44 3.28 -5.34
CA LYS A 69 -1.61 3.78 -6.07
C LYS A 69 -2.38 2.64 -6.74
N ALA A 70 -1.67 1.71 -7.38
CA ALA A 70 -2.28 0.53 -8.01
C ALA A 70 -2.96 -0.40 -6.98
N GLN A 71 -2.35 -0.59 -5.81
CA GLN A 71 -2.93 -1.39 -4.72
C GLN A 71 -4.18 -0.73 -4.13
N GLN A 72 -4.16 0.58 -3.88
CA GLN A 72 -5.33 1.33 -3.40
C GLN A 72 -6.50 1.28 -4.40
N LEU A 73 -6.23 1.40 -5.70
CA LEU A 73 -7.25 1.27 -6.75
C LEU A 73 -7.89 -0.13 -6.76
N THR A 74 -7.07 -1.17 -6.57
CA THR A 74 -7.54 -2.55 -6.53
C THR A 74 -8.47 -2.79 -5.33
N LEU A 75 -8.08 -2.33 -4.14
CA LEU A 75 -8.90 -2.45 -2.92
C LEU A 75 -10.24 -1.71 -3.06
N ALA A 76 -10.22 -0.47 -3.53
CA ALA A 76 -11.43 0.31 -3.76
C ALA A 76 -12.38 -0.39 -4.77
N SER A 77 -11.82 -0.95 -5.85
CA SER A 77 -12.60 -1.70 -6.84
C SER A 77 -13.23 -2.96 -6.25
N THR A 78 -12.52 -3.71 -5.40
CA THR A 78 -13.07 -4.90 -4.73
C THR A 78 -14.21 -4.56 -3.77
N GLN A 79 -14.11 -3.44 -3.05
CA GLN A 79 -15.16 -2.97 -2.15
C GLN A 79 -16.42 -2.60 -2.94
N VAL A 80 -16.28 -1.81 -4.01
CA VAL A 80 -17.40 -1.46 -4.89
C VAL A 80 -18.06 -2.71 -5.48
N ALA A 81 -17.28 -3.70 -5.91
CA ALA A 81 -17.82 -4.96 -6.41
C ALA A 81 -18.58 -5.75 -5.34
N ALA A 82 -18.12 -5.73 -4.08
CA ALA A 82 -18.82 -6.36 -2.97
C ALA A 82 -20.14 -5.65 -2.64
N ASP A 83 -20.14 -4.32 -2.64
CA ASP A 83 -21.34 -3.51 -2.37
C ASP A 83 -22.39 -3.69 -3.48
N LEU A 84 -21.97 -3.75 -4.75
CA LEU A 84 -22.86 -4.06 -5.87
C LEU A 84 -23.48 -5.46 -5.75
N LYS A 85 -22.70 -6.47 -5.34
CA LYS A 85 -23.24 -7.82 -5.11
C LYS A 85 -24.27 -7.83 -3.98
N LYS A 86 -24.01 -7.11 -2.90
CA LYS A 86 -24.95 -6.97 -1.78
C LYS A 86 -26.26 -6.32 -2.25
N GLN A 87 -26.16 -5.21 -2.99
CA GLN A 87 -27.34 -4.51 -3.52
C GLN A 87 -28.20 -5.42 -4.39
N VAL A 88 -27.60 -6.18 -5.30
CA VAL A 88 -28.33 -7.13 -6.17
C VAL A 88 -29.07 -8.20 -5.35
N ILE A 89 -28.48 -8.67 -4.25
CA ILE A 89 -29.12 -9.65 -3.35
C ILE A 89 -30.31 -9.01 -2.63
N GLU A 90 -30.16 -7.78 -2.13
CA GLU A 90 -31.24 -7.04 -1.45
C GLU A 90 -32.42 -6.77 -2.40
N ASP A 91 -32.14 -6.28 -3.61
CA ASP A 91 -33.15 -6.02 -4.65
C ASP A 91 -33.91 -7.30 -5.03
N LEU A 92 -33.22 -8.45 -5.10
CA LEU A 92 -33.83 -9.74 -5.40
C LEU A 92 -34.76 -10.20 -4.28
N ILE A 93 -34.34 -10.04 -3.02
CA ILE A 93 -35.15 -10.40 -1.85
C ILE A 93 -36.42 -9.55 -1.81
N GLU A 94 -36.28 -8.24 -2.04
CA GLU A 94 -37.42 -7.31 -2.07
C GLU A 94 -38.41 -7.68 -3.17
N ALA A 95 -37.94 -7.94 -4.39
CA ALA A 95 -38.80 -8.33 -5.50
C ALA A 95 -39.59 -9.62 -5.21
N PHE A 96 -38.94 -10.61 -4.58
CA PHE A 96 -39.60 -11.85 -4.19
C PHE A 96 -40.64 -11.64 -3.09
N ALA A 97 -40.32 -10.81 -2.09
CA ALA A 97 -41.26 -10.47 -1.02
C ALA A 97 -42.50 -9.74 -1.56
N ILE A 98 -42.31 -8.77 -2.47
CA ILE A 98 -43.42 -8.04 -3.10
C ILE A 98 -44.29 -8.97 -3.95
N ALA A 99 -43.67 -9.93 -4.65
CA ALA A 99 -44.38 -10.89 -5.48
C ALA A 99 -44.99 -12.07 -4.71
N ASP A 100 -44.85 -12.10 -3.38
CA ASP A 100 -45.25 -13.22 -2.50
C ASP A 100 -44.62 -14.56 -2.95
N ILE A 101 -43.38 -14.50 -3.45
CA ILE A 101 -42.62 -15.67 -3.91
C ILE A 101 -41.70 -16.13 -2.76
N PRO A 102 -41.79 -17.40 -2.32
CA PRO A 102 -40.89 -17.92 -1.30
C PRO A 102 -39.42 -17.87 -1.73
N LEU A 103 -38.56 -17.30 -0.90
CA LEU A 103 -37.13 -17.12 -1.21
C LEU A 103 -36.40 -18.44 -1.51
N GLU A 104 -36.83 -19.56 -0.92
CA GLU A 104 -36.29 -20.90 -1.21
C GLU A 104 -36.38 -21.31 -2.69
N LYS A 105 -37.32 -20.71 -3.45
CA LYS A 105 -37.50 -20.95 -4.88
C LYS A 105 -36.42 -20.30 -5.73
N VAL A 106 -35.61 -19.39 -5.18
CA VAL A 106 -34.48 -18.81 -5.88
C VAL A 106 -33.50 -19.88 -6.39
N ASN A 107 -33.36 -20.98 -5.63
CA ASN A 107 -32.50 -22.11 -6.00
C ASN A 107 -32.95 -22.78 -7.31
N SER A 108 -34.26 -22.82 -7.56
CA SER A 108 -34.83 -23.34 -8.80
C SER A 108 -34.54 -22.44 -10.01
N LEU A 109 -34.22 -21.17 -9.78
CA LEU A 109 -33.85 -20.21 -10.83
C LEU A 109 -32.34 -20.19 -11.11
N LEU A 110 -31.51 -20.81 -10.27
CA LEU A 110 -30.06 -20.88 -10.50
C LEU A 110 -29.67 -21.41 -11.89
N PRO A 111 -30.31 -22.46 -12.45
CA PRO A 111 -30.02 -22.91 -13.81
C PRO A 111 -30.32 -21.85 -14.87
N PHE A 112 -31.41 -21.09 -14.66
CA PHE A 112 -31.78 -19.98 -15.55
C PHE A 112 -30.73 -18.86 -15.47
N PHE A 113 -30.35 -18.43 -14.26
CA PHE A 113 -29.33 -17.40 -14.08
C PHE A 113 -27.98 -17.81 -14.66
N LYS A 114 -27.50 -19.03 -14.40
CA LYS A 114 -26.24 -19.55 -14.98
C LYS A 114 -26.24 -19.57 -16.51
N LYS A 115 -27.41 -19.81 -17.13
CA LYS A 115 -27.55 -19.86 -18.59
C LYS A 115 -27.61 -18.47 -19.23
N HIS A 116 -28.20 -17.49 -18.54
CA HIS A 116 -28.56 -16.21 -19.14
C HIS A 116 -27.83 -14.99 -18.58
N VAL A 117 -27.24 -15.07 -17.39
CA VAL A 117 -26.42 -14.02 -16.78
C VAL A 117 -24.95 -14.34 -17.04
N LYS A 118 -24.25 -13.46 -17.77
CA LYS A 118 -22.81 -13.61 -18.01
C LYS A 118 -22.03 -13.07 -16.82
N ASN A 119 -21.03 -13.81 -16.36
CA ASN A 119 -20.15 -13.47 -15.22
C ASN A 119 -20.85 -13.45 -13.84
N GLY A 120 -21.98 -14.15 -13.68
CA GLY A 120 -22.70 -14.35 -12.41
C GLY A 120 -22.19 -15.54 -11.61
#